data_AF-A0A938S8R6-F1
#
_entry.id   AF-A0A938S8R6-F1
#
_cell.length_a   1.000
_cell.length_b   1.000
_cell.length_c   1.000
_cell.angle_alpha   90.00
_cell.angle_beta   90.00
_cell.angle_gamma   90.00
#
_symmetry.space_group_name_H-M   'P 1'
#
loop_
_entity.id
_entity.type
_entity.pdbx_description
1 polymer ?
#
loop_
_entity_poly.entity_id
_entity_poly.type
_entity_poly.pdbx_seq_one_letter_code
_entity_poly.pdbx_strand_id
1 'polypeptide(L)' 'MAQERVRNGLDAVIDAYKKDVDVTLIRENLRLSPEERLRKLMALQRFAAEVQRAGREARQAK' A
#
# COMPACT_ATOMS: atom_id res chain seq x y z
N MET A 1 -31.06 -8.03 18.02
CA MET A 1 -31.33 -9.25 17.21
C MET A 1 -31.20 -9.05 15.70
N ALA A 2 -31.92 -8.11 15.05
CA ALA A 2 -31.78 -7.88 13.60
C ALA A 2 -30.42 -7.27 13.19
N GLN A 3 -29.91 -6.32 13.98
CA GLN A 3 -28.60 -5.65 13.79
C GLN A 3 -27.38 -6.58 13.97
N GLU A 4 -27.59 -7.77 14.50
CA GLU A 4 -26.55 -8.78 14.78
C GLU A 4 -26.49 -9.82 13.67
N ARG A 5 -27.66 -10.21 13.11
CA ARG A 5 -27.73 -11.04 11.91
C ARG A 5 -27.24 -10.31 10.64
N VAL A 6 -27.50 -9.01 10.52
CA VAL A 6 -26.97 -8.17 9.41
C VAL A 6 -25.46 -8.03 9.50
N ARG A 7 -24.91 -7.97 10.73
CA ARG A 7 -23.46 -8.00 10.98
C ARG A 7 -22.85 -9.30 10.46
N ASN A 8 -23.44 -10.45 10.82
CA ASN A 8 -22.95 -11.75 10.35
C ASN A 8 -22.99 -11.93 8.82
N GLY A 9 -24.00 -11.38 8.14
CA GLY A 9 -24.07 -11.44 6.67
C GLY A 9 -23.04 -10.55 5.98
N LEU A 10 -22.87 -9.32 6.48
CA LEU A 10 -21.91 -8.36 5.93
C LEU A 10 -20.46 -8.79 6.23
N ASP A 11 -20.19 -9.28 7.44
CA ASP A 11 -18.87 -9.76 7.84
C ASP A 11 -18.46 -10.97 6.99
N ALA A 12 -19.37 -11.89 6.69
CA ALA A 12 -19.10 -13.01 5.79
C ALA A 12 -18.75 -12.56 4.37
N VAL A 13 -19.43 -11.53 3.84
CA VAL A 13 -19.10 -10.93 2.53
C VAL A 13 -17.73 -10.26 2.58
N ILE A 14 -17.47 -9.47 3.62
CA ILE A 14 -16.21 -8.79 3.83
C ILE A 14 -15.05 -9.79 3.91
N ASP A 15 -15.21 -10.87 4.68
CA ASP A 15 -14.19 -11.91 4.85
C ASP A 15 -13.94 -12.66 3.54
N ALA A 16 -14.99 -12.93 2.77
CA ALA A 16 -14.87 -13.56 1.44
C ALA A 16 -14.03 -12.72 0.47
N TYR A 17 -14.12 -11.38 0.52
CA TYR A 17 -13.33 -10.49 -0.31
C TYR A 17 -11.95 -10.16 0.28
N LYS A 18 -11.81 -10.12 1.61
CA LYS A 18 -10.54 -9.80 2.28
C LYS A 18 -9.50 -10.91 2.18
N LYS A 19 -9.91 -12.17 2.03
CA LYS A 19 -9.03 -13.34 2.14
C LYS A 19 -7.78 -13.28 1.24
N ASP A 20 -7.89 -12.66 0.06
CA ASP A 20 -6.80 -12.58 -0.93
C ASP A 20 -6.12 -11.20 -0.95
N VAL A 21 -6.50 -10.28 -0.06
CA VAL A 21 -5.93 -8.94 0.02
C VAL A 21 -4.73 -8.95 0.96
N ASP A 22 -3.53 -8.80 0.42
CA ASP A 22 -2.34 -8.57 1.23
C ASP A 22 -2.36 -7.16 1.83
N VAL A 23 -2.67 -7.08 3.12
CA VAL A 23 -2.70 -5.83 3.89
C VAL A 23 -1.41 -5.57 4.66
N THR A 24 -0.35 -6.37 4.47
CA THR A 24 0.89 -6.30 5.25
C THR A 24 1.51 -4.91 5.17
N LEU A 25 1.74 -4.41 3.95
CA LEU A 25 2.34 -3.09 3.73
C LEU A 25 1.43 -1.94 4.18
N ILE A 26 0.10 -2.13 4.13
CA ILE A 26 -0.86 -1.13 4.63
C ILE A 26 -0.72 -1.01 6.15
N ARG A 27 -0.72 -2.15 6.87
CA ARG A 27 -0.56 -2.18 8.32
C ARG A 27 0.78 -1.62 8.76
N GLU A 28 1.86 -1.92 8.06
CA GLU A 28 3.17 -1.34 8.35
C GLU A 28 3.17 0.18 8.18
N ASN A 29 2.60 0.72 7.11
CA ASN A 29 2.51 2.17 6.92
C ASN A 29 1.60 2.85 7.94
N LEU A 30 0.54 2.18 8.42
CA LEU A 30 -0.34 2.72 9.46
C LEU A 30 0.31 2.78 10.84
N ARG A 31 1.37 1.98 11.09
CA ARG A 31 2.16 2.05 12.32
C ARG A 31 3.13 3.24 12.35
N LEU A 32 3.43 3.82 11.19
CA LEU A 32 4.34 4.96 11.09
C LEU A 32 3.65 6.25 11.57
N SER A 33 4.41 7.07 12.27
CA SER A 33 4.04 8.46 12.55
C SER A 33 3.93 9.28 11.26
N PRO A 34 3.22 10.43 11.29
CA PRO A 34 3.14 11.33 10.14
C PRO A 34 4.51 11.71 9.58
N GLU A 35 5.49 11.97 10.45
CA GLU A 35 6.84 12.35 10.05
C GLU A 35 7.58 11.20 9.34
N GLU A 36 7.50 9.98 9.87
CA GLU A 36 8.09 8.80 9.23
C GLU A 36 7.46 8.52 7.86
N ARG A 37 6.14 8.72 7.72
CA ARG A 37 5.47 8.59 6.41
C ARG A 37 6.00 9.61 5.40
N LEU A 38 6.20 10.86 5.81
CA LEU A 38 6.80 11.88 4.95
C LEU A 38 8.24 11.54 4.56
N ARG A 39 9.07 11.08 5.50
CA ARG A 39 10.44 10.63 5.21
C ARG A 39 10.44 9.46 4.22
N LYS A 40 9.56 8.48 4.40
CA LYS A 40 9.39 7.33 3.50
C LYS A 40 8.95 7.76 2.10
N LEU A 41 8.02 8.71 2.00
CA LEU A 41 7.60 9.30 0.73
C LEU A 41 8.77 10.00 0.01
N MET A 42 9.57 10.80 0.73
CA MET A 42 10.73 11.47 0.16
C MET A 42 11.77 10.47 -0.37
N ALA A 43 11.99 9.36 0.35
CA ALA A 43 12.89 8.30 -0.09
C ALA A 43 12.38 7.64 -1.39
N LEU A 44 11.08 7.36 -1.48
CA LEU A 44 10.47 6.82 -2.70
C LEU A 44 10.63 7.76 -3.90
N GLN A 45 10.44 9.07 -3.70
CA GLN A 45 10.63 10.07 -4.77
C GLN A 45 12.07 10.10 -5.27
N ARG A 46 13.06 10.06 -4.37
CA ARG A 46 14.49 9.98 -4.76
C ARG A 46 14.79 8.71 -5.55
N PHE A 47 14.28 7.56 -5.09
CA PHE A 47 14.43 6.30 -5.80
C PHE A 47 13.82 6.36 -7.21
N ALA A 48 12.59 6.87 -7.34
CA ALA A 48 11.93 6.99 -8.63
C ALA A 48 12.71 7.89 -9.61
N ALA A 49 13.23 9.03 -9.13
CA ALA A 49 14.05 9.92 -9.93
C ALA A 49 15.31 9.22 -10.46
N GLU A 50 15.96 8.42 -9.61
CA GLU A 50 17.18 7.68 -9.96
C GLU A 50 16.90 6.57 -10.98
N VAL A 51 15.84 5.78 -10.79
CA VAL A 51 15.42 4.76 -11.78
C VAL A 51 15.10 5.41 -13.13
N GLN A 52 14.41 6.55 -13.13
CA GLN A 52 14.13 7.29 -14.36
C GLN A 52 15.41 7.79 -15.05
N ARG A 53 16.39 8.30 -14.29
CA ARG A 53 17.69 8.73 -14.80
C ARG A 53 18.42 7.56 -15.46
N ALA A 54 18.61 6.46 -14.73
CA ALA A 54 19.25 5.25 -15.24
C ALA A 54 18.54 4.70 -16.48
N GLY A 55 17.20 4.73 -16.50
CA GLY A 55 16.42 4.31 -17.66
C GLY A 55 16.62 5.18 -18.90
N ARG A 56 16.85 6.51 -18.74
CA ARG A 56 17.19 7.39 -19.86
C ARG A 56 18.59 7.09 -20.41
N GLU A 57 19.57 6.92 -19.52
CA GLU A 57 20.95 6.62 -19.89
C GLU A 57 21.06 5.29 -20.65
N ALA A 58 20.37 4.25 -20.16
CA ALA A 58 20.34 2.94 -20.82
C ALA A 58 19.73 2.98 -22.24
N ARG A 59 18.80 3.90 -22.51
CA ARG A 59 18.22 4.09 -23.86
C ARG A 59 19.14 4.87 -24.79
N GLN A 60 19.97 5.77 -24.27
CA GLN A 60 20.92 6.57 -25.06
C GLN A 60 22.21 5.81 -25.37
N ALA A 61 22.55 4.81 -24.55
CA ALA A 61 23.70 3.93 -24.77
C ALA A 61 23.44 2.81 -25.80
N LYS A 62 22.22 2.76 -26.38
CA LYS A 62 21.86 1.89 -27.51
C LYS A 62 21.85 2.70 -28.80
#